data_AF-A0ABC9DRW3-F1
#
_entry.id   AF-A0ABC9DRW3-F1
#
_cell.length_a   1.000
_cell.length_b   1.000
_cell.length_c   1.000
_cell.angle_alpha   90.00
_cell.angle_beta   90.00
_cell.angle_gamma   90.00
#
_symmetry.space_group_name_H-M   'P 1'
#
loop_
_entity.id
_entity.type
_entity.pdbx_description
1 polymer ?
#
loop_
_entity_poly.entity_id
_entity_poly.type
_entity_poly.pdbx_seq_one_letter_code
_entity_poly.pdbx_strand_id
1 'polypeptide(L)'
;MAASHLLFCVILCTSYYLAHGGDEHGFVTVPTRSSEPEEVCSDSRVNMEPSRAAVSVPLVHRHGPCASSQKSDDTPSLTERLGRSRTRANYIKSRASMGTVTTRDDDANITIPAHLGGSVDSLEYVVTVSLGTPSVSQTLLLDTGSDLSWVQCAPCNSTACYPQKDPLFDPSKSSTYALIPCHTDACRNLTADGDGTGCTSGGGAAPCGFFIEYGDESHTTGVYNEETLTLAPGVTVKDFLFGCARDQEGLTGKCLRPTAAPSPTAISVAGKRLDVPPSVFQGGMIIDSGAVLTYLPTTAYKALRAAFRSAMSAYPLLPPNEDLDTCFNLTGFSNVTVPTVALAFDGGVRMDLDVPDGILLEGCLAFQDAGLDGIPGIFGSVNQRTFEVLYDVGHGKLGFRAGAC
;
A
#
# COMPACT_ATOMS: atom_id res chain seq x y z
N MET A 1 8.72 -71.79 -9.71
CA MET A 1 7.50 -71.48 -8.96
C MET A 1 7.90 -70.50 -7.86
N ALA A 2 7.81 -69.19 -8.14
CA ALA A 2 6.63 -68.32 -7.98
C ALA A 2 6.52 -67.85 -6.53
N ALA A 3 6.29 -66.58 -6.16
CA ALA A 3 6.01 -65.29 -6.83
C ALA A 3 6.30 -64.20 -5.74
N SER A 4 6.97 -63.09 -6.02
CA SER A 4 6.45 -61.81 -6.54
C SER A 4 5.32 -61.17 -5.70
N HIS A 5 5.53 -59.93 -5.23
CA HIS A 5 4.72 -58.72 -5.48
C HIS A 5 5.12 -57.61 -4.48
N LEU A 6 5.87 -56.59 -4.93
CA LEU A 6 5.42 -55.24 -5.38
C LEU A 6 5.40 -54.24 -4.20
N LEU A 7 6.40 -53.36 -4.08
CA LEU A 7 6.52 -52.05 -4.75
C LEU A 7 5.41 -51.06 -4.33
N PHE A 8 5.74 -50.16 -3.39
CA PHE A 8 5.19 -48.81 -3.34
C PHE A 8 6.21 -47.88 -2.65
N CYS A 9 7.32 -47.60 -3.35
CA CYS A 9 8.08 -46.37 -3.10
C CYS A 9 7.19 -45.23 -3.60
N VAL A 10 6.42 -44.62 -2.71
CA VAL A 10 5.84 -43.30 -2.98
C VAL A 10 7.00 -42.32 -2.92
N ILE A 11 7.63 -42.09 -4.07
CA ILE A 11 8.40 -40.87 -4.32
C ILE A 11 7.35 -39.75 -4.29
N LEU A 12 7.12 -39.17 -3.12
CA LEU A 12 6.54 -37.83 -3.04
C LEU A 12 7.58 -36.92 -3.71
N CYS A 13 7.37 -36.65 -5.00
CA CYS A 13 7.86 -35.46 -5.66
C CYS A 13 7.32 -34.27 -4.88
N THR A 14 7.97 -33.91 -3.77
CA THR A 14 8.06 -32.53 -3.38
C THR A 14 8.88 -31.88 -4.47
N SER A 15 8.21 -31.30 -5.45
CA SER A 15 8.74 -30.24 -6.29
C SER A 15 9.09 -29.06 -5.39
N TYR A 16 10.14 -29.22 -4.58
CA TYR A 16 11.00 -28.11 -4.25
C TYR A 16 11.53 -27.64 -5.60
N TYR A 17 10.95 -26.57 -6.14
CA TYR A 17 11.68 -25.69 -7.04
C TYR A 17 12.83 -25.07 -6.23
N LEU A 18 13.83 -25.89 -5.92
CA LEU A 18 15.19 -25.42 -5.71
C LEU A 18 15.63 -24.98 -7.11
N ALA A 19 15.36 -23.72 -7.44
CA ALA A 19 16.09 -23.04 -8.48
C ALA A 19 17.55 -22.96 -8.00
N HIS A 20 18.33 -24.01 -8.28
CA HIS A 20 19.78 -23.92 -8.33
C HIS A 20 20.14 -23.24 -9.64
N GLY A 21 20.49 -21.96 -9.57
CA GLY A 21 20.88 -21.19 -10.76
C GLY A 21 21.54 -19.85 -10.43
N GLY A 22 22.83 -19.90 -10.09
CA GLY A 22 23.79 -18.80 -10.32
C GLY A 22 23.74 -17.64 -9.32
N ASP A 23 24.40 -17.79 -8.17
CA ASP A 23 24.85 -16.66 -7.36
C ASP A 23 26.06 -15.98 -8.05
N GLU A 24 25.82 -15.35 -9.20
CA GLU A 24 26.69 -14.27 -9.69
C GLU A 24 26.13 -12.97 -9.10
N HIS A 25 26.82 -12.48 -8.08
CA HIS A 25 26.50 -11.29 -7.28
C HIS A 25 25.66 -10.25 -8.02
N GLY A 26 24.33 -10.34 -7.88
CA GLY A 26 23.40 -9.31 -8.30
C GLY A 26 22.40 -9.65 -9.40
N PHE A 27 22.34 -10.86 -9.94
CA PHE A 27 21.32 -11.24 -10.94
C PHE A 27 20.55 -12.49 -10.53
N VAL A 28 19.30 -12.62 -10.98
CA VAL A 28 18.47 -13.82 -10.77
C VAL A 28 17.85 -14.22 -12.10
N THR A 29 17.98 -15.49 -12.47
CA THR A 29 17.33 -16.05 -13.67
C THR A 29 15.99 -16.66 -13.31
N VAL A 30 14.91 -16.17 -13.92
CA VAL A 30 13.53 -16.59 -13.68
C VAL A 30 12.87 -17.06 -14.98
N PRO A 31 11.99 -18.07 -14.97
CA PRO A 31 11.25 -18.47 -16.16
C PRO A 31 10.36 -17.34 -16.69
N THR A 32 10.25 -17.18 -18.01
CA THR A 32 9.34 -16.16 -18.63
C THR A 32 7.87 -16.52 -18.49
N ARG A 33 7.55 -17.81 -18.37
CA ARG A 33 6.20 -18.23 -18.00
C ARG A 33 6.07 -17.93 -16.52
N SER A 34 5.39 -16.85 -16.18
CA SER A 34 4.73 -16.77 -14.89
C SER A 34 3.90 -18.05 -14.78
N SER A 35 4.35 -19.01 -13.96
CA SER A 35 3.35 -19.66 -13.13
C SER A 35 2.60 -18.48 -12.51
N GLU A 36 1.31 -18.34 -12.79
CA GLU A 36 0.46 -17.59 -11.87
C GLU A 36 0.95 -18.00 -10.48
N PRO A 37 1.39 -17.06 -9.63
CA PRO A 37 1.81 -17.43 -8.29
C PRO A 37 0.70 -18.33 -7.76
N GLU A 38 1.05 -19.56 -7.31
CA GLU A 38 0.04 -20.46 -6.77
C GLU A 38 -0.82 -19.61 -5.83
N GLU A 39 -2.14 -19.56 -6.07
CA GLU A 39 -3.06 -18.72 -5.30
C GLU A 39 -3.16 -19.30 -3.89
N VAL A 40 -2.11 -19.13 -3.09
CA VAL A 40 -2.06 -19.61 -1.73
C VAL A 40 -2.61 -18.48 -0.86
N CYS A 41 -3.94 -18.43 -0.75
CA CYS A 41 -4.61 -17.70 0.31
C CYS A 41 -4.41 -18.44 1.65
N SER A 42 -3.16 -18.71 2.01
CA SER A 42 -2.80 -19.25 3.31
C SER A 42 -2.75 -18.11 4.32
N ASP A 43 -3.27 -18.37 5.52
CA ASP A 43 -2.93 -17.57 6.69
C ASP A 43 -1.41 -17.44 6.75
N SER A 44 -0.93 -16.21 6.91
CA SER A 44 0.49 -15.87 6.97
C SER A 44 1.29 -16.96 7.69
N ARG A 45 2.33 -17.52 7.04
CA ARG A 45 3.29 -18.47 7.65
C ARG A 45 4.17 -17.84 8.75
N VAL A 46 3.74 -16.71 9.29
CA VAL A 46 4.44 -15.95 10.31
C VAL A 46 4.12 -16.57 11.66
N ASN A 47 4.90 -17.58 12.05
CA ASN A 47 5.06 -17.93 13.45
C ASN A 47 5.88 -16.82 14.15
N MET A 48 5.28 -15.63 14.33
CA MET A 48 5.76 -14.75 15.38
C MET A 48 5.22 -15.32 16.68
N GLU A 49 6.15 -15.82 17.52
CA GLU A 49 5.89 -15.96 18.95
C GLU A 49 5.14 -14.70 19.42
N PRO A 50 3.96 -14.82 20.03
CA PRO A 50 3.22 -13.68 20.55
C PRO A 50 4.00 -13.08 21.73
N SER A 51 5.05 -12.32 21.43
CA SER A 51 5.53 -11.30 22.35
C SER A 51 4.42 -10.25 22.42
N ARG A 52 4.15 -9.72 23.62
CA ARG A 52 3.06 -8.76 23.88
C ARG A 52 3.15 -7.43 23.08
N ALA A 53 4.07 -7.29 22.14
CA ALA A 53 4.45 -6.01 21.52
C ALA A 53 4.31 -5.96 19.99
N ALA A 54 3.94 -7.03 19.29
CA ALA A 54 3.82 -6.99 17.83
C ALA A 54 2.60 -7.76 17.32
N VAL A 55 1.89 -7.19 16.34
CA VAL A 55 0.72 -7.77 15.67
C VAL A 55 0.89 -7.66 14.17
N SER A 56 0.55 -8.73 13.47
CA SER A 56 0.48 -8.75 12.02
C SER A 56 -0.98 -8.87 11.60
N VAL A 57 -1.40 -8.05 10.63
CA VAL A 57 -2.73 -8.12 10.01
C VAL A 57 -2.53 -8.55 8.56
N PRO A 58 -3.21 -9.60 8.08
CA PRO A 58 -3.11 -10.01 6.68
C PRO A 58 -3.55 -8.87 5.75
N LEU A 59 -2.69 -8.54 4.80
CA LEU A 59 -2.97 -7.57 3.74
C LEU A 59 -3.34 -8.32 2.46
N VAL A 60 -4.51 -8.05 1.90
CA VAL A 60 -4.98 -8.74 0.69
C VAL A 60 -5.28 -7.76 -0.43
N HIS A 61 -4.93 -8.13 -1.66
CA HIS A 61 -5.26 -7.35 -2.84
C HIS A 61 -6.78 -7.38 -3.06
N ARG A 62 -7.44 -6.23 -3.14
CA ARG A 62 -8.91 -6.10 -3.14
C ARG A 62 -9.60 -6.83 -4.30
N HIS A 63 -8.92 -6.90 -5.44
CA HIS A 63 -9.38 -7.58 -6.66
C HIS A 63 -8.78 -8.98 -6.83
N GLY A 64 -7.96 -9.39 -5.86
CA GLY A 64 -7.27 -10.68 -5.88
C GLY A 64 -8.16 -11.82 -5.38
N PRO A 65 -7.74 -13.07 -5.61
CA PRO A 65 -8.49 -14.27 -5.22
C PRO A 65 -8.70 -14.39 -3.70
N CYS A 66 -7.84 -13.75 -2.90
CA CYS A 66 -7.89 -13.80 -1.44
C CYS A 66 -8.76 -12.70 -0.79
N ALA A 67 -9.34 -11.79 -1.58
CA ALA A 67 -10.27 -10.80 -1.05
C ALA A 67 -11.61 -11.46 -0.68
N SER A 68 -12.10 -11.17 0.53
CA SER A 68 -13.44 -11.60 0.99
C SER A 68 -14.57 -10.91 0.21
N SER A 69 -14.25 -9.85 -0.52
CA SER A 69 -15.15 -9.07 -1.36
C SER A 69 -15.22 -9.69 -2.77
N GLN A 70 -16.45 -9.86 -3.27
CA GLN A 70 -16.74 -10.47 -4.59
C GLN A 70 -15.77 -10.03 -5.68
N LYS A 71 -15.30 -11.00 -6.50
CA LYS A 71 -14.90 -10.73 -7.89
C LYS A 71 -16.02 -9.93 -8.54
N SER A 72 -15.83 -8.62 -8.64
CA SER A 72 -16.67 -7.78 -9.48
C SER A 72 -16.35 -8.14 -10.93
N ASP A 73 -17.36 -8.26 -11.79
CA ASP A 73 -17.16 -8.29 -13.25
C ASP A 73 -16.48 -7.00 -13.77
N ASP A 74 -16.33 -5.99 -12.91
CA ASP A 74 -15.76 -4.68 -13.16
C ASP A 74 -14.34 -4.54 -12.56
N THR A 75 -13.52 -5.59 -12.65
CA THR A 75 -12.11 -5.52 -12.22
C THR A 75 -11.36 -4.59 -13.17
N PRO A 76 -10.78 -3.46 -12.69
CA PRO A 76 -10.10 -2.51 -13.56
C PRO A 76 -8.89 -3.15 -14.25
N SER A 77 -8.69 -2.81 -15.53
CA SER A 77 -7.49 -3.18 -16.28
C SER A 77 -6.22 -2.63 -15.63
N LEU A 78 -5.04 -3.22 -15.92
CA LEU A 78 -3.78 -2.69 -15.39
C LEU A 78 -3.58 -1.22 -15.79
N THR A 79 -3.92 -0.85 -17.03
CA THR A 79 -3.81 0.54 -17.51
C THR A 79 -4.66 1.50 -16.68
N GLU A 80 -5.91 1.13 -16.37
CA GLU A 80 -6.76 1.97 -15.51
C GLU A 80 -6.19 2.10 -14.10
N ARG A 81 -5.67 1.01 -13.54
CA ARG A 81 -5.03 1.02 -12.21
C ARG A 81 -3.77 1.88 -12.18
N LEU A 82 -2.95 1.81 -13.22
CA LEU A 82 -1.75 2.64 -13.35
C LEU A 82 -2.11 4.13 -13.54
N GLY A 83 -3.11 4.45 -14.35
CA GLY A 83 -3.62 5.81 -14.49
C GLY A 83 -4.09 6.38 -13.14
N ARG A 84 -4.91 5.62 -12.40
CA ARG A 84 -5.37 6.00 -11.05
C ARG A 84 -4.22 6.17 -10.06
N SER A 85 -3.24 5.26 -10.10
CA SER A 85 -2.01 5.33 -9.29
C SER A 85 -1.20 6.59 -9.61
N ARG A 86 -1.06 6.96 -10.88
CA ARG A 86 -0.31 8.14 -11.30
C ARG A 86 -0.99 9.42 -10.81
N THR A 87 -2.31 9.50 -10.96
CA THR A 87 -3.14 10.58 -10.44
C THR A 87 -2.92 10.77 -8.93
N ARG A 88 -2.98 9.67 -8.16
CA ARG A 88 -2.72 9.69 -6.73
C ARG A 88 -1.29 10.14 -6.38
N ALA A 89 -0.29 9.62 -7.07
CA ALA A 89 1.09 9.99 -6.85
C ALA A 89 1.34 11.49 -7.09
N ASN A 90 0.75 12.05 -8.15
CA ASN A 90 0.86 13.47 -8.45
C ASN A 90 0.20 14.35 -7.38
N TYR A 91 -0.94 13.92 -6.83
CA TYR A 91 -1.61 14.60 -5.72
C TYR A 91 -0.76 14.63 -4.45
N ILE A 92 -0.23 13.47 -4.02
CA ILE A 92 0.63 13.39 -2.82
C ILE A 92 1.82 14.35 -2.94
N LYS A 93 2.47 14.36 -4.11
CA LYS A 93 3.61 15.24 -4.37
C LYS A 93 3.23 16.72 -4.35
N SER A 94 2.09 17.10 -4.92
CA SER A 94 1.67 18.51 -5.00
C SER A 94 1.37 19.11 -3.63
N ARG A 95 0.75 18.32 -2.74
CA ARG A 95 0.53 18.67 -1.33
C ARG A 95 1.84 18.84 -0.60
N ALA A 96 2.76 17.90 -0.76
CA ALA A 96 4.03 17.94 -0.06
C ALA A 96 4.97 19.05 -0.56
N SER A 97 4.78 19.53 -1.79
CA SER A 97 5.61 20.59 -2.39
C SER A 97 5.00 22.00 -2.31
N MET A 98 3.87 22.21 -1.61
CA MET A 98 3.12 23.48 -1.62
C MET A 98 2.92 24.06 -3.05
N GLY A 99 2.57 23.20 -4.03
CA GLY A 99 2.10 23.65 -5.36
C GLY A 99 3.13 23.82 -6.50
N THR A 100 4.40 23.42 -6.37
CA THR A 100 5.42 23.56 -7.44
C THR A 100 5.60 22.36 -8.39
N VAL A 101 4.70 21.37 -8.40
CA VAL A 101 4.82 20.21 -9.32
C VAL A 101 4.15 20.52 -10.67
N THR A 102 4.89 20.30 -11.77
CA THR A 102 4.34 20.34 -13.13
C THR A 102 3.53 19.07 -13.41
N THR A 103 2.21 19.19 -13.55
CA THR A 103 1.33 18.11 -14.06
C THR A 103 1.38 18.08 -15.60
N ARG A 104 1.03 16.95 -16.23
CA ARG A 104 0.90 16.91 -17.71
C ARG A 104 -0.37 17.64 -18.14
N ASP A 105 -0.39 18.23 -19.33
CA ASP A 105 -1.55 18.99 -19.84
C ASP A 105 -2.82 18.12 -19.96
N ASP A 106 -2.68 16.81 -20.25
CA ASP A 106 -3.81 15.87 -20.30
C ASP A 106 -4.37 15.53 -18.90
N ASP A 107 -3.57 15.69 -17.84
CA ASP A 107 -4.01 15.52 -16.45
C ASP A 107 -4.79 16.76 -15.94
N ALA A 108 -4.72 17.90 -16.65
CA ALA A 108 -5.34 19.16 -16.22
C ALA A 108 -6.87 19.21 -16.41
N ASN A 109 -7.42 18.33 -17.25
CA ASN A 109 -8.87 18.13 -17.40
C ASN A 109 -9.44 17.09 -16.42
N ILE A 110 -8.58 16.43 -15.63
CA ILE A 110 -8.99 15.52 -14.56
C ILE A 110 -9.02 16.34 -13.28
N THR A 111 -10.20 16.54 -12.70
CA THR A 111 -10.32 17.17 -11.37
C THR A 111 -9.69 16.23 -10.34
N ILE A 112 -8.48 16.54 -9.87
CA ILE A 112 -7.77 15.77 -8.83
C ILE A 112 -7.71 16.60 -7.55
N PRO A 113 -8.75 16.52 -6.72
CA PRO A 113 -8.50 16.25 -5.29
C PRO A 113 -8.83 14.80 -4.89
N ALA A 114 -8.16 14.19 -3.92
CA ALA A 114 -8.64 12.94 -3.30
C ALA A 114 -7.99 12.83 -1.93
N HIS A 115 -8.58 13.49 -0.94
CA HIS A 115 -8.02 13.57 0.40
C HIS A 115 -7.88 12.19 1.09
N LEU A 116 -8.48 11.10 0.58
CA LEU A 116 -8.24 9.74 1.11
C LEU A 116 -8.30 8.60 0.05
N GLY A 117 -7.89 8.81 -1.20
CA GLY A 117 -7.62 7.72 -2.19
C GLY A 117 -8.78 6.83 -2.69
N GLY A 118 -9.88 6.72 -1.95
CA GLY A 118 -11.01 5.83 -2.23
C GLY A 118 -11.88 6.29 -3.41
N SER A 119 -11.89 7.58 -3.70
CA SER A 119 -12.75 8.16 -4.73
C SER A 119 -12.20 8.00 -6.16
N VAL A 120 -10.87 8.06 -6.32
CA VAL A 120 -10.18 7.69 -7.57
C VAL A 120 -10.01 6.17 -7.72
N ASP A 121 -10.58 5.37 -6.82
CA ASP A 121 -10.52 3.90 -6.81
C ASP A 121 -9.09 3.36 -7.01
N SER A 122 -8.11 4.03 -6.38
CA SER A 122 -6.67 3.75 -6.50
C SER A 122 -6.14 2.80 -5.40
N LEU A 123 -6.91 2.60 -4.33
CA LEU A 123 -6.48 1.82 -3.17
C LEU A 123 -6.58 0.33 -3.47
N GLU A 124 -5.45 -0.34 -3.67
CA GLU A 124 -5.42 -1.71 -4.20
C GLU A 124 -5.56 -2.81 -3.14
N TYR A 125 -5.44 -2.48 -1.86
CA TYR A 125 -5.36 -3.45 -0.77
C TYR A 125 -6.39 -3.20 0.33
N VAL A 126 -6.87 -4.28 0.94
CA VAL A 126 -7.77 -4.25 2.09
C VAL A 126 -7.20 -5.03 3.27
N VAL A 127 -7.61 -4.63 4.47
CA VAL A 127 -7.35 -5.30 5.74
C VAL A 127 -8.67 -5.54 6.47
N THR A 128 -8.74 -6.63 7.22
CA THR A 128 -9.89 -6.93 8.08
C THR A 128 -9.48 -6.79 9.54
N VAL A 129 -10.09 -5.83 10.23
CA VAL A 129 -9.87 -5.53 11.65
C VAL A 129 -11.21 -5.50 12.37
N SER A 130 -11.23 -5.47 13.70
CA SER A 130 -12.49 -5.32 14.45
C SER A 130 -12.50 -4.06 15.31
N LEU A 131 -13.65 -3.40 15.42
CA LEU A 131 -13.87 -2.22 16.27
C LEU A 131 -14.89 -2.52 17.37
N GLY A 132 -14.69 -1.95 18.55
CA GLY A 132 -15.68 -1.93 19.61
C GLY A 132 -15.58 -3.04 20.65
N THR A 133 -16.38 -2.87 21.70
CA THR A 133 -16.56 -3.88 22.76
C THR A 133 -18.07 -4.08 23.01
N PRO A 134 -18.69 -5.16 22.48
CA PRO A 134 -18.09 -6.30 21.78
C PRO A 134 -17.55 -5.95 20.39
N SER A 135 -16.54 -6.71 19.93
CA SER A 135 -15.83 -6.46 18.67
C SER A 135 -16.68 -6.77 17.44
N VAL A 136 -16.72 -5.82 16.50
CA VAL A 136 -17.41 -5.93 15.21
C VAL A 136 -16.39 -5.86 14.08
N SER A 137 -16.37 -6.87 13.22
CA SER A 137 -15.44 -6.94 12.08
C SER A 137 -15.74 -5.86 11.04
N GLN A 138 -14.71 -5.28 10.47
CA GLN A 138 -14.74 -4.24 9.44
C GLN A 138 -13.63 -4.51 8.41
N THR A 139 -14.00 -4.57 7.12
CA THR A 139 -13.03 -4.57 6.01
C THR A 139 -12.75 -3.15 5.58
N LEU A 140 -11.49 -2.75 5.60
CA LEU A 140 -11.02 -1.39 5.32
C LEU A 140 -10.05 -1.41 4.15
N LEU A 141 -10.14 -0.43 3.26
CA LEU A 141 -9.07 -0.10 2.32
C LEU A 141 -7.86 0.38 3.13
N LEU A 142 -6.69 -0.19 2.86
CA LEU A 142 -5.45 0.27 3.49
C LEU A 142 -4.93 1.47 2.70
N ASP A 143 -4.84 2.61 3.38
CA ASP A 143 -4.33 3.86 2.82
C ASP A 143 -3.22 4.41 3.71
N THR A 144 -1.98 4.11 3.35
CA THR A 144 -0.77 4.61 4.04
C THR A 144 -0.37 6.03 3.61
N GLY A 145 -1.06 6.61 2.63
CA GLY A 145 -0.76 7.94 2.08
C GLY A 145 -1.77 9.02 2.49
N SER A 146 -2.63 8.77 3.48
CA SER A 146 -3.67 9.71 3.90
C SER A 146 -3.80 9.87 5.43
N ASP A 147 -4.48 10.95 5.86
CA ASP A 147 -4.35 11.47 7.23
C ASP A 147 -5.42 10.98 8.21
N LEU A 148 -6.60 10.51 7.75
CA LEU A 148 -7.71 10.09 8.59
C LEU A 148 -8.22 8.66 8.30
N SER A 149 -8.30 7.82 9.35
CA SER A 149 -9.04 6.54 9.29
C SER A 149 -10.52 6.75 9.61
N TRP A 150 -11.44 6.13 8.87
CA TRP A 150 -12.88 6.26 9.10
C TRP A 150 -13.68 5.02 8.69
N VAL A 151 -14.83 4.81 9.34
CA VAL A 151 -15.81 3.75 9.02
C VAL A 151 -17.24 4.31 8.92
N GLN A 152 -18.11 3.67 8.13
CA GLN A 152 -19.55 3.97 8.17
C GLN A 152 -20.19 3.51 9.49
N CYS A 153 -20.91 4.43 10.13
CA CYS A 153 -21.51 4.25 11.44
C CYS A 153 -23.03 4.35 11.44
N ALA A 154 -23.69 3.65 12.36
CA ALA A 154 -25.10 3.84 12.66
C ALA A 154 -25.36 5.08 13.56
N PRO A 155 -26.51 5.75 13.45
CA PRO A 155 -27.52 5.57 12.40
C PRO A 155 -27.03 6.16 11.07
N CYS A 156 -27.25 5.42 10.00
CA CYS A 156 -27.07 5.93 8.65
C CYS A 156 -28.26 5.55 7.78
N ASN A 157 -28.86 6.54 7.12
CA ASN A 157 -29.93 6.29 6.18
C ASN A 157 -29.34 5.79 4.85
N SER A 158 -30.03 4.92 4.13
CA SER A 158 -29.56 4.33 2.87
C SER A 158 -29.37 5.36 1.74
N THR A 159 -29.87 6.58 1.90
CA THR A 159 -29.64 7.70 0.98
C THR A 159 -28.34 8.47 1.26
N ALA A 160 -27.77 8.29 2.46
CA ALA A 160 -26.58 8.99 2.93
C ALA A 160 -25.37 8.05 3.08
N CYS A 161 -25.57 6.74 3.27
CA CYS A 161 -24.48 5.77 3.27
C CYS A 161 -24.42 4.96 1.98
N TYR A 162 -23.21 4.65 1.55
CA TYR A 162 -22.99 3.71 0.46
C TYR A 162 -23.33 2.27 0.91
N PRO A 163 -23.80 1.42 -0.01
CA PRO A 163 -24.12 0.04 0.31
C PRO A 163 -22.84 -0.74 0.65
N GLN A 164 -22.78 -1.30 1.86
CA GLN A 164 -21.67 -2.12 2.31
C GLN A 164 -22.13 -3.50 2.79
N LYS A 165 -21.24 -4.49 2.71
CA LYS A 165 -21.50 -5.87 3.14
C LYS A 165 -21.30 -6.06 4.64
N ASP A 166 -20.26 -5.44 5.19
CA ASP A 166 -19.98 -5.47 6.62
C ASP A 166 -21.04 -4.67 7.39
N PRO A 167 -21.38 -5.08 8.63
CA PRO A 167 -22.29 -4.31 9.46
C PRO A 167 -21.76 -2.88 9.69
N LEU A 168 -22.68 -1.90 9.71
CA LEU A 168 -22.36 -0.56 10.21
C LEU A 168 -21.84 -0.68 11.64
N PHE A 169 -20.77 0.06 11.94
CA PHE A 169 -20.35 0.19 13.33
C PHE A 169 -21.40 0.97 14.11
N ASP A 170 -21.89 0.45 15.23
CA ASP A 170 -22.92 1.12 16.04
C ASP A 170 -22.28 1.61 17.35
N PRO A 171 -21.92 2.91 17.45
CA PRO A 171 -21.31 3.48 18.63
C PRO A 171 -22.11 3.20 19.92
N SER A 172 -23.44 3.14 19.83
CA SER A 172 -24.31 2.94 21.00
C SER A 172 -24.20 1.54 21.61
N LYS A 173 -23.66 0.58 20.87
CA LYS A 173 -23.48 -0.81 21.29
C LYS A 173 -22.08 -1.11 21.81
N SER A 174 -21.14 -0.17 21.67
CA SER A 174 -19.77 -0.34 22.13
C SER A 174 -19.59 0.32 23.51
N SER A 175 -19.12 -0.47 24.47
CA SER A 175 -18.80 0.04 25.82
C SER A 175 -17.48 0.81 25.88
N THR A 176 -16.67 0.76 24.82
CA THR A 176 -15.35 1.41 24.73
C THR A 176 -15.33 2.61 23.77
N TYR A 177 -16.48 2.95 23.19
CA TYR A 177 -16.62 4.14 22.36
C TYR A 177 -16.56 5.41 23.21
N ALA A 178 -15.72 6.37 22.82
CA ALA A 178 -15.62 7.66 23.48
C ALA A 178 -15.63 8.81 22.46
N LEU A 179 -16.41 9.85 22.76
CA LEU A 179 -16.43 11.06 21.95
C LEU A 179 -15.16 11.87 22.18
N ILE A 180 -14.59 12.44 21.12
CA ILE A 180 -13.55 13.46 21.25
C ILE A 180 -14.20 14.84 21.43
N PRO A 181 -14.01 15.51 22.58
CA PRO A 181 -14.48 16.87 22.78
C PRO A 181 -13.65 17.87 21.99
N CYS A 182 -14.30 18.94 21.55
CA CYS A 182 -13.69 20.01 20.76
C CYS A 182 -12.46 20.70 21.35
N HIS A 183 -12.34 20.79 22.68
CA HIS A 183 -11.21 21.45 23.32
C HIS A 183 -9.93 20.61 23.35
N THR A 184 -10.00 19.35 22.93
CA THR A 184 -8.84 18.45 22.92
C THR A 184 -7.84 18.79 21.82
N ASP A 185 -6.59 18.40 22.03
CA ASP A 185 -5.55 18.50 21.00
C ASP A 185 -5.89 17.68 19.76
N ALA A 186 -6.50 16.50 19.95
CA ALA A 186 -6.93 15.64 18.85
C ALA A 186 -7.87 16.38 17.87
N CYS A 187 -8.88 17.10 18.38
CA CYS A 187 -9.80 17.86 17.53
C CYS A 187 -9.15 19.09 16.88
N ARG A 188 -8.27 19.78 17.63
CA ARG A 188 -7.54 20.94 17.12
C ARG A 188 -6.60 20.56 15.98
N ASN A 189 -5.88 19.44 16.11
CA ASN A 189 -4.98 18.93 15.09
C ASN A 189 -5.76 18.54 13.83
N LEU A 190 -6.87 17.79 13.97
CA LEU A 190 -7.74 17.44 12.84
C LEU A 190 -8.19 18.68 12.05
N THR A 191 -8.56 19.74 12.75
CA THR A 191 -8.97 21.01 12.12
C THR A 191 -7.80 21.72 11.45
N ALA A 192 -6.60 21.69 12.05
CA ALA A 192 -5.40 22.26 11.47
C ALA A 192 -4.92 21.53 10.21
N ASP A 193 -5.16 20.22 10.15
CA ASP A 193 -4.84 19.36 8.99
C ASP A 193 -5.83 19.58 7.81
N GLY A 194 -6.97 20.24 8.08
CA GLY A 194 -7.99 20.58 7.10
C GLY A 194 -9.18 19.62 7.05
N ASP A 195 -9.17 18.56 7.87
CA ASP A 195 -10.18 17.50 7.90
C ASP A 195 -11.26 17.71 8.97
N GLY A 196 -11.17 18.79 9.75
CA GLY A 196 -12.12 19.12 10.81
C GLY A 196 -13.22 20.07 10.33
N THR A 197 -14.49 19.77 10.64
CA THR A 197 -15.62 20.72 10.45
C THR A 197 -15.83 21.63 11.66
N GLY A 198 -14.93 21.54 12.64
CA GLY A 198 -15.09 22.19 13.92
C GLY A 198 -16.19 21.51 14.76
N CYS A 199 -16.93 22.33 15.49
CA CYS A 199 -17.77 21.88 16.58
C CYS A 199 -19.24 22.15 16.29
N THR A 200 -20.08 21.14 16.50
CA THR A 200 -21.53 21.37 16.55
C THR A 200 -21.89 22.34 17.68
N SER A 201 -23.04 23.01 17.57
CA SER A 201 -23.49 24.04 18.52
C SER A 201 -23.58 23.50 19.96
N GLY A 202 -22.52 23.69 20.76
CA GLY A 202 -22.45 23.16 22.14
C GLY A 202 -21.24 23.59 22.97
N GLY A 203 -20.38 24.48 22.46
CA GLY A 203 -19.16 24.92 23.16
C GLY A 203 -18.07 23.84 23.21
N GLY A 204 -17.14 23.92 24.17
CA GLY A 204 -15.97 23.04 24.24
C GLY A 204 -16.25 21.55 24.48
N ALA A 205 -17.46 21.19 24.92
CA ALA A 205 -17.90 19.80 25.13
C ALA A 205 -18.63 19.21 23.90
N ALA A 206 -18.80 19.98 22.83
CA ALA A 206 -19.40 19.48 21.60
C ALA A 206 -18.53 18.36 20.98
N PRO A 207 -19.16 17.37 20.32
CA PRO A 207 -18.43 16.39 19.54
C PRO A 207 -17.63 17.06 18.42
N CYS A 208 -16.39 16.59 18.24
CA CYS A 208 -15.53 17.01 17.15
C CYS A 208 -16.05 16.46 15.82
N GLY A 209 -16.38 17.33 14.87
CA GLY A 209 -16.80 16.93 13.53
C GLY A 209 -15.60 16.77 12.59
N PHE A 210 -15.71 15.84 11.66
CA PHE A 210 -14.75 15.70 10.56
C PHE A 210 -15.47 15.77 9.22
N PHE A 211 -14.77 16.21 8.19
CA PHE A 211 -15.24 16.22 6.81
C PHE A 211 -14.04 16.01 5.90
N ILE A 212 -14.22 15.10 4.96
CA ILE A 212 -13.33 14.92 3.84
C ILE A 212 -14.14 15.15 2.59
N GLU A 213 -13.75 16.17 1.84
CA GLU A 213 -14.12 16.30 0.45
C GLU A 213 -12.98 15.79 -0.41
N TYR A 214 -13.33 14.83 -1.23
CA TYR A 214 -12.50 14.36 -2.30
C TYR A 214 -12.86 15.19 -3.53
N GLY A 215 -12.04 15.08 -4.53
CA GLY A 215 -12.01 16.03 -5.62
C GLY A 215 -12.75 15.67 -6.86
N ASP A 216 -13.22 14.44 -6.90
CA ASP A 216 -14.38 14.05 -7.68
C ASP A 216 -15.69 14.53 -7.02
N GLU A 217 -15.61 15.50 -6.09
CA GLU A 217 -16.72 16.10 -5.31
C GLU A 217 -17.42 15.12 -4.37
N SER A 218 -16.97 13.86 -4.36
CA SER A 218 -17.40 12.89 -3.38
C SER A 218 -16.94 13.35 -1.99
N HIS A 219 -17.74 13.10 -0.98
CA HIS A 219 -17.43 13.55 0.36
C HIS A 219 -17.86 12.57 1.41
N THR A 220 -17.23 12.64 2.59
CA THR A 220 -17.73 11.99 3.78
C THR A 220 -17.64 12.90 4.98
N THR A 221 -18.67 12.84 5.84
CA THR A 221 -18.71 13.60 7.08
C THR A 221 -19.24 12.77 8.23
N GLY A 222 -18.84 13.17 9.43
CA GLY A 222 -19.28 12.52 10.65
C GLY A 222 -18.62 13.09 11.89
N VAL A 223 -18.49 12.24 12.89
CA VAL A 223 -17.94 12.60 14.20
C VAL A 223 -16.57 11.93 14.36
N TYR A 224 -15.59 12.64 14.89
CA TYR A 224 -14.27 12.11 15.23
C TYR A 224 -14.26 11.61 16.68
N ASN A 225 -13.76 10.38 16.90
CA ASN A 225 -13.96 9.64 18.15
C ASN A 225 -12.78 8.71 18.47
N GLU A 226 -12.80 8.14 19.67
CA GLU A 226 -11.93 7.06 20.12
C GLU A 226 -12.71 5.73 20.20
N GLU A 227 -12.02 4.64 19.91
CA GLU A 227 -12.53 3.28 20.09
C GLU A 227 -11.39 2.28 20.38
N THR A 228 -11.73 1.08 20.79
CA THR A 228 -10.84 -0.08 20.83
C THR A 228 -10.80 -0.76 19.46
N LEU A 229 -9.62 -0.73 18.83
CA LEU A 229 -9.31 -1.45 17.61
C LEU A 229 -8.69 -2.81 17.96
N THR A 230 -9.27 -3.89 17.48
CA THR A 230 -8.74 -5.26 17.62
C THR A 230 -8.09 -5.66 16.30
N LEU A 231 -6.78 -5.88 16.34
CA LEU A 231 -5.97 -6.24 15.17
C LEU A 231 -5.86 -7.76 15.01
N ALA A 232 -5.85 -8.50 16.12
CA ALA A 232 -5.80 -9.96 16.17
C ALA A 232 -6.43 -10.46 17.48
N PRO A 233 -6.78 -11.76 17.60
CA PRO A 233 -7.29 -12.32 18.84
C PRO A 233 -6.38 -12.00 20.04
N GLY A 234 -6.93 -11.27 21.02
CA GLY A 234 -6.19 -10.88 22.22
C GLY A 234 -5.24 -9.69 22.06
N VAL A 235 -5.17 -9.06 20.87
CA VAL A 235 -4.40 -7.83 20.69
C VAL A 235 -5.26 -6.66 20.26
N THR A 236 -5.32 -5.67 21.15
CA THR A 236 -6.14 -4.49 21.01
C THR A 236 -5.32 -3.21 21.17
N VAL A 237 -5.65 -2.21 20.37
CA VAL A 237 -5.20 -0.83 20.49
C VAL A 237 -6.37 -0.06 21.10
N LYS A 238 -6.16 0.46 22.31
CA LYS A 238 -7.11 1.34 22.98
C LYS A 238 -6.96 2.76 22.45
N ASP A 239 -7.98 3.57 22.65
CA ASP A 239 -7.97 5.00 22.35
C ASP A 239 -7.60 5.26 20.87
N PHE A 240 -8.00 4.35 19.96
CA PHE A 240 -7.78 4.47 18.53
C PHE A 240 -8.69 5.56 17.97
N LEU A 241 -8.07 6.62 17.45
CA LEU A 241 -8.76 7.75 16.86
C LEU A 241 -9.28 7.43 15.46
N PHE A 242 -10.57 7.65 15.22
CA PHE A 242 -11.20 7.37 13.93
C PHE A 242 -12.43 8.24 13.66
N GLY A 243 -12.74 8.42 12.38
CA GLY A 243 -13.97 9.03 11.89
C GLY A 243 -15.13 8.03 11.89
N CYS A 244 -16.21 8.40 12.57
CA CYS A 244 -17.48 7.69 12.54
C CYS A 244 -18.41 8.40 11.56
N ALA A 245 -18.38 7.93 10.32
CA ALA A 245 -18.96 8.59 9.16
C ALA A 245 -20.45 8.26 9.03
N ARG A 246 -21.29 9.26 8.78
CA ARG A 246 -22.76 9.13 8.74
C ARG A 246 -23.40 9.64 7.46
N ASP A 247 -22.60 10.28 6.61
CA ASP A 247 -23.03 10.81 5.34
C ASP A 247 -21.87 10.70 4.36
N GLN A 248 -22.17 10.18 3.18
CA GLN A 248 -21.29 9.88 2.07
C GLN A 248 -22.02 10.15 0.77
N GLU A 249 -21.43 10.99 -0.06
CA GLU A 249 -21.85 11.19 -1.44
C GLU A 249 -20.74 10.73 -2.37
N GLY A 250 -21.05 9.94 -3.40
CA GLY A 250 -20.09 9.50 -4.43
C GLY A 250 -19.01 8.49 -4.01
N LEU A 251 -18.98 8.03 -2.75
CA LEU A 251 -17.90 7.17 -2.23
C LEU A 251 -18.27 5.69 -2.11
N THR A 252 -17.25 4.83 -2.21
CA THR A 252 -17.33 3.42 -1.80
C THR A 252 -16.09 3.03 -0.98
N GLY A 253 -16.28 2.39 0.18
CA GLY A 253 -15.19 1.89 1.03
C GLY A 253 -14.84 2.76 2.25
N LYS A 254 -14.00 2.22 3.13
CA LYS A 254 -13.53 2.79 4.43
C LYS A 254 -12.02 2.78 4.46
N CYS A 255 -11.35 3.63 5.24
CA CYS A 255 -9.87 3.77 5.19
C CYS A 255 -9.18 3.54 6.54
N LEU A 256 -7.97 2.94 6.51
CA LEU A 256 -7.06 2.76 7.67
C LEU A 256 -5.66 3.31 7.39
N ARG A 257 -5.06 4.03 8.36
CA ARG A 257 -3.73 4.66 8.30
C ARG A 257 -2.62 3.84 8.96
N PRO A 258 -1.49 3.64 8.24
CA PRO A 258 -0.15 3.51 8.82
C PRO A 258 0.74 4.76 8.66
N THR A 259 1.77 4.93 9.50
CA THR A 259 2.64 6.13 9.58
C THR A 259 3.71 6.24 8.46
N ALA A 260 4.35 7.41 8.35
CA ALA A 260 5.40 7.72 7.35
C ALA A 260 6.62 6.77 7.36
N ALA A 261 7.38 6.76 6.25
CA ALA A 261 8.45 5.81 5.97
C ALA A 261 9.87 6.41 6.05
N PRO A 262 10.90 5.60 6.37
CA PRO A 262 12.28 6.01 6.27
C PRO A 262 12.67 6.19 4.80
N SER A 263 13.52 7.18 4.54
CA SER A 263 14.02 7.45 3.19
C SER A 263 15.25 6.58 2.91
N PRO A 264 15.38 6.05 1.68
CA PRO A 264 16.59 5.35 1.30
C PRO A 264 17.77 6.32 1.26
N THR A 265 18.94 5.85 1.65
CA THR A 265 20.22 6.56 1.59
C THR A 265 21.06 6.13 0.39
N ALA A 266 20.72 4.99 -0.23
CA ALA A 266 21.33 4.52 -1.47
C ALA A 266 20.46 3.51 -2.20
N ILE A 267 20.74 3.37 -3.50
CA ILE A 267 20.15 2.36 -4.38
C ILE A 267 21.28 1.50 -4.94
N SER A 268 21.06 0.20 -5.07
CA SER A 268 21.96 -0.72 -5.78
C SER A 268 21.22 -1.42 -6.91
N VAL A 269 21.89 -1.62 -8.04
CA VAL A 269 21.41 -2.43 -9.18
C VAL A 269 22.49 -3.44 -9.52
N ALA A 270 22.12 -4.71 -9.70
CA ALA A 270 23.08 -5.77 -9.99
C ALA A 270 24.22 -5.84 -8.97
N GLY A 271 23.89 -5.75 -7.68
CA GLY A 271 24.88 -5.73 -6.58
C GLY A 271 25.74 -4.46 -6.50
N LYS A 272 25.67 -3.54 -7.47
CA LYS A 272 26.47 -2.31 -7.51
C LYS A 272 25.69 -1.11 -6.97
N ARG A 273 26.24 -0.45 -5.95
CA ARG A 273 25.72 0.82 -5.44
C ARG A 273 25.81 1.90 -6.52
N LEU A 274 24.71 2.60 -6.75
CA LEU A 274 24.63 3.73 -7.67
C LEU A 274 25.25 4.98 -7.05
N ASP A 275 25.84 5.82 -7.89
CA ASP A 275 26.41 7.11 -7.49
C ASP A 275 25.30 8.17 -7.41
N VAL A 276 24.47 8.07 -6.39
CA VAL A 276 23.39 9.02 -6.08
C VAL A 276 23.67 9.63 -4.71
N PRO A 277 23.84 10.96 -4.61
CA PRO A 277 24.07 11.62 -3.34
C PRO A 277 22.88 11.41 -2.37
N PRO A 278 23.11 11.15 -1.07
CA PRO A 278 22.03 11.02 -0.09
C PRO A 278 21.12 12.27 -0.01
N SER A 279 21.65 13.44 -0.38
CA SER A 279 20.87 14.69 -0.44
C SER A 279 19.68 14.63 -1.39
N VAL A 280 19.73 13.77 -2.42
CA VAL A 280 18.63 13.56 -3.36
C VAL A 280 17.38 13.03 -2.65
N PHE A 281 17.55 12.28 -1.56
CA PHE A 281 16.46 11.68 -0.78
C PHE A 281 16.02 12.50 0.43
N GLN A 282 16.56 13.72 0.62
CA GLN A 282 16.24 14.57 1.79
C GLN A 282 14.76 14.96 1.88
N GLY A 283 14.04 14.94 0.76
CA GLY A 283 12.61 15.21 0.72
C GLY A 283 11.77 14.16 1.45
N GLY A 284 12.30 12.99 1.76
CA GLY A 284 11.49 11.93 2.34
C GLY A 284 11.05 10.89 1.30
N MET A 285 10.47 9.80 1.79
CA MET A 285 9.60 8.94 0.99
C MET A 285 8.31 8.63 1.77
N ILE A 286 7.20 8.60 1.05
CA ILE A 286 5.88 8.23 1.58
C ILE A 286 5.62 6.77 1.18
N ILE A 287 5.34 5.90 2.13
CA ILE A 287 4.82 4.55 1.79
C ILE A 287 3.38 4.70 1.39
N ASP A 288 3.04 4.19 0.21
CA ASP A 288 1.69 4.30 -0.32
C ASP A 288 1.19 2.98 -0.91
N SER A 289 0.30 2.31 -0.20
CA SER A 289 -0.43 1.12 -0.67
C SER A 289 -1.41 1.42 -1.82
N GLY A 290 -1.79 2.68 -2.01
CA GLY A 290 -2.62 3.15 -3.13
C GLY A 290 -1.83 3.59 -4.37
N ALA A 291 -0.50 3.69 -4.27
CA ALA A 291 0.36 3.86 -5.43
C ALA A 291 0.84 2.47 -5.89
N VAL A 292 0.64 2.13 -7.15
CA VAL A 292 1.14 0.88 -7.74
C VAL A 292 2.65 0.96 -7.92
N LEU A 293 3.16 2.05 -8.51
CA LEU A 293 4.58 2.24 -8.82
C LEU A 293 5.31 3.03 -7.73
N THR A 294 6.62 2.81 -7.58
CA THR A 294 7.48 3.67 -6.76
C THR A 294 7.93 4.88 -7.57
N TYR A 295 7.78 6.07 -7.00
CA TYR A 295 8.22 7.34 -7.59
C TYR A 295 9.48 7.83 -6.86
N LEU A 296 10.60 7.90 -7.57
CA LEU A 296 11.88 8.35 -7.04
C LEU A 296 12.22 9.76 -7.51
N PRO A 297 12.94 10.57 -6.72
CA PRO A 297 13.49 11.84 -7.20
C PRO A 297 14.22 11.69 -8.54
N THR A 298 14.11 12.68 -9.43
CA THR A 298 14.59 12.63 -10.82
C THR A 298 16.02 12.11 -10.93
N THR A 299 16.95 12.57 -10.09
CA THR A 299 18.35 12.13 -10.14
C THR A 299 18.49 10.65 -9.80
N ALA A 300 17.80 10.18 -8.75
CA ALA A 300 17.81 8.79 -8.34
C ALA A 300 17.15 7.88 -9.39
N TYR A 301 16.00 8.30 -9.92
CA TYR A 301 15.27 7.55 -10.93
C TYR A 301 16.09 7.38 -12.22
N LYS A 302 16.68 8.45 -12.73
CA LYS A 302 17.52 8.40 -13.95
C LYS A 302 18.71 7.46 -13.78
N ALA A 303 19.37 7.49 -12.62
CA ALA A 303 20.48 6.60 -12.31
C ALA A 303 20.03 5.13 -12.24
N LEU A 304 18.94 4.83 -11.54
CA LEU A 304 18.33 3.49 -11.47
C LEU A 304 17.98 2.98 -12.87
N ARG A 305 17.20 3.76 -13.62
CA ARG A 305 16.73 3.40 -14.97
C ARG A 305 17.88 3.12 -15.92
N ALA A 306 18.92 3.95 -15.91
CA ALA A 306 20.09 3.77 -16.77
C ALA A 306 20.85 2.48 -16.41
N ALA A 307 21.12 2.24 -15.13
CA ALA A 307 21.80 1.04 -14.67
C ALA A 307 20.99 -0.22 -14.98
N PHE A 308 19.68 -0.20 -14.74
CA PHE A 308 18.78 -1.31 -15.00
C PHE A 308 18.70 -1.65 -16.49
N ARG A 309 18.53 -0.64 -17.36
CA ARG A 309 18.53 -0.84 -18.83
C ARG A 309 19.85 -1.38 -19.34
N SER A 310 20.98 -0.94 -18.77
CA SER A 310 22.30 -1.49 -19.10
C SER A 310 22.42 -2.96 -18.71
N ALA A 311 21.89 -3.33 -17.54
CA ALA A 311 21.94 -4.70 -17.03
C ALA A 311 20.98 -5.65 -17.77
N MET A 312 19.88 -5.12 -18.31
CA MET A 312 18.87 -5.84 -19.10
C MET A 312 19.10 -5.76 -20.62
N SER A 313 20.29 -5.39 -21.09
CA SER A 313 20.56 -5.08 -22.51
C SER A 313 20.36 -6.26 -23.48
N ALA A 314 20.26 -7.49 -22.95
CA ALA A 314 19.95 -8.69 -23.73
C ALA A 314 18.48 -8.72 -24.24
N TYR A 315 17.59 -7.92 -23.64
CA TYR A 315 16.17 -7.90 -23.94
C TYR A 315 15.81 -6.62 -24.70
N PRO A 316 15.11 -6.72 -25.85
CA PRO A 316 14.69 -5.54 -26.59
C PRO A 316 13.77 -4.65 -25.76
N LEU A 317 13.94 -3.33 -25.85
CA LEU A 317 13.01 -2.38 -25.24
C LEU A 317 11.73 -2.25 -26.07
N LEU A 318 10.60 -2.18 -25.39
CA LEU A 318 9.34 -1.75 -25.97
C LEU A 318 9.25 -0.21 -25.95
N PRO A 319 8.45 0.40 -26.85
CA PRO A 319 8.14 1.81 -26.76
C PRO A 319 7.58 2.17 -25.38
N PRO A 320 7.95 3.33 -24.82
CA PRO A 320 7.36 3.78 -23.56
C PRO A 320 5.86 4.01 -23.77
N ASN A 321 5.07 3.72 -22.74
CA ASN A 321 3.67 4.11 -22.69
C ASN A 321 3.49 5.27 -21.69
N GLU A 322 2.24 5.63 -21.44
CA GLU A 322 1.90 6.78 -20.63
C GLU A 322 2.40 6.66 -19.17
N ASP A 323 2.33 5.45 -18.60
CA ASP A 323 2.61 5.12 -17.19
C ASP A 323 3.99 4.50 -16.95
N LEU A 324 4.59 3.87 -17.95
CA LEU A 324 5.79 3.05 -17.85
C LEU A 324 6.74 3.40 -19.01
N ASP A 325 7.93 3.90 -18.67
CA ASP A 325 8.90 4.37 -19.67
C ASP A 325 9.97 3.33 -20.04
N THR A 326 10.03 2.22 -19.31
CA THR A 326 11.07 1.19 -19.42
C THR A 326 10.42 -0.18 -19.36
N CYS A 327 10.09 -0.71 -20.53
CA CYS A 327 9.47 -2.02 -20.72
C CYS A 327 10.32 -2.88 -21.66
N PHE A 328 10.35 -4.19 -21.41
CA PHE A 328 11.15 -5.13 -22.20
C PHE A 328 10.23 -6.12 -22.94
N ASN A 329 10.57 -6.41 -24.19
CA ASN A 329 9.94 -7.48 -24.95
C ASN A 329 10.58 -8.81 -24.54
N LEU A 330 9.91 -9.53 -23.65
CA LEU A 330 10.35 -10.83 -23.14
C LEU A 330 9.78 -12.00 -23.94
N THR A 331 9.03 -11.72 -25.02
CA THR A 331 8.44 -12.74 -25.89
C THR A 331 9.53 -13.59 -26.55
N GLY A 332 9.36 -14.92 -26.49
CA GLY A 332 10.30 -15.86 -27.12
C GLY A 332 11.52 -16.23 -26.27
N PHE A 333 11.74 -15.56 -25.15
CA PHE A 333 12.70 -16.01 -24.14
C PHE A 333 12.05 -17.08 -23.27
N SER A 334 12.79 -18.12 -22.87
CA SER A 334 12.31 -19.13 -21.91
C SER A 334 12.66 -18.77 -20.46
N ASN A 335 13.76 -18.05 -20.29
CA ASN A 335 14.23 -17.54 -19.02
C ASN A 335 14.67 -16.08 -19.19
N VAL A 336 14.47 -15.27 -18.17
CA VAL A 336 14.91 -13.88 -18.07
C VAL A 336 15.88 -13.75 -16.91
N THR A 337 17.04 -13.16 -17.15
CA THR A 337 17.99 -12.82 -16.11
C THR A 337 17.76 -11.37 -15.72
N VAL A 338 17.16 -11.17 -14.54
CA VAL A 338 16.78 -9.86 -14.02
C VAL A 338 17.81 -9.41 -12.98
N PRO A 339 18.34 -8.18 -13.05
CA PRO A 339 19.23 -7.66 -12.03
C PRO A 339 18.46 -7.39 -10.73
N THR A 340 19.05 -7.79 -9.61
CA THR A 340 18.59 -7.39 -8.27
C THR A 340 18.59 -5.86 -8.13
N VAL A 341 17.61 -5.35 -7.39
CA VAL A 341 17.54 -3.95 -6.98
C VAL A 341 17.41 -3.92 -5.46
N ALA A 342 18.17 -3.04 -4.81
CA ALA A 342 18.10 -2.90 -3.36
C ALA A 342 18.13 -1.46 -2.91
N LEU A 343 17.39 -1.19 -1.84
CA LEU A 343 17.32 0.10 -1.16
C LEU A 343 18.06 -0.02 0.18
N ALA A 344 19.03 0.86 0.40
CA ALA A 344 19.69 0.98 1.69
C ALA A 344 19.06 2.13 2.48
N PHE A 345 18.94 1.99 3.79
CA PHE A 345 18.39 2.98 4.71
C PHE A 345 19.41 3.29 5.82
N ASP A 346 19.12 4.31 6.62
CA ASP A 346 19.90 4.60 7.82
C ASP A 346 19.95 3.41 8.78
N GLY A 347 20.99 3.37 9.62
CA GLY A 347 21.24 2.25 10.53
C GLY A 347 21.79 1.00 9.86
N GLY A 348 22.19 1.07 8.58
CA GLY A 348 22.79 -0.05 7.85
C GLY A 348 21.77 -1.08 7.35
N VAL A 349 20.48 -0.73 7.35
CA VAL A 349 19.41 -1.60 6.86
C VAL A 349 19.46 -1.64 5.33
N ARG A 350 19.36 -2.85 4.77
CA ARG A 350 19.28 -3.09 3.33
C ARG A 350 18.05 -3.92 3.02
N MET A 351 17.25 -3.44 2.07
CA MET A 351 16.06 -4.11 1.55
C MET A 351 16.35 -4.53 0.12
N ASP A 352 16.58 -5.82 -0.09
CA ASP A 352 16.72 -6.43 -1.43
C ASP A 352 15.33 -6.77 -1.96
N LEU A 353 14.90 -6.08 -3.01
CA LEU A 353 13.57 -6.25 -3.59
C LEU A 353 13.43 -7.63 -4.23
N ASP A 354 12.22 -8.19 -4.15
CA ASP A 354 11.92 -9.49 -4.73
C ASP A 354 12.08 -9.51 -6.25
N VAL A 355 12.61 -10.61 -6.77
CA VAL A 355 12.92 -10.78 -8.20
C VAL A 355 12.04 -11.90 -8.79
N PRO A 356 11.23 -11.62 -9.82
CA PRO A 356 11.09 -10.35 -10.53
C PRO A 356 10.01 -9.44 -9.95
N ASP A 357 9.13 -9.95 -9.08
CA ASP A 357 7.79 -9.38 -8.84
C ASP A 357 7.80 -8.11 -7.98
N GLY A 358 8.89 -7.86 -7.26
CA GLY A 358 9.17 -6.62 -6.54
C GLY A 358 9.89 -5.57 -7.38
N ILE A 359 10.23 -5.85 -8.65
CA ILE A 359 11.03 -4.97 -9.53
C ILE A 359 10.33 -4.71 -10.86
N LEU A 360 9.69 -5.74 -11.42
CA LEU A 360 9.01 -5.70 -12.70
C LEU A 360 7.50 -5.87 -12.52
N LEU A 361 6.73 -5.08 -13.26
CA LEU A 361 5.29 -5.21 -13.41
C LEU A 361 4.99 -5.44 -14.89
N GLU A 362 4.50 -6.63 -15.25
CA GLU A 362 4.26 -7.04 -16.65
C GLU A 362 5.46 -6.80 -17.59
N GLY A 363 6.67 -7.06 -17.11
CA GLY A 363 7.91 -6.89 -17.89
C GLY A 363 8.41 -5.44 -17.99
N CYS A 364 7.79 -4.50 -17.26
CA CYS A 364 8.22 -3.12 -17.15
C CYS A 364 8.81 -2.80 -15.77
N LEU A 365 9.79 -1.90 -15.72
CA LEU A 365 10.38 -1.43 -14.47
C LEU A 365 9.32 -0.72 -13.62
N ALA A 366 9.09 -1.19 -12.39
CA ALA A 366 8.04 -0.69 -11.50
C ALA A 366 8.43 0.62 -10.76
N PHE A 367 9.19 1.48 -11.42
CA PHE A 367 9.66 2.75 -10.90
C PHE A 367 9.38 3.88 -11.89
N GLN A 368 9.13 5.09 -11.38
CA GLN A 368 8.87 6.29 -12.16
C GLN A 368 9.57 7.53 -11.60
N ASP A 369 9.65 8.57 -12.43
CA ASP A 369 10.18 9.87 -12.03
C ASP A 369 9.16 10.61 -11.14
N ALA A 370 9.57 10.97 -9.93
CA ALA A 370 8.77 11.79 -9.03
C ALA A 370 8.78 13.28 -9.43
N GLY A 371 9.80 13.73 -10.14
CA GLY A 371 10.11 15.15 -10.35
C GLY A 371 11.30 15.61 -9.51
N LEU A 372 11.36 16.92 -9.24
CA LEU A 372 12.51 17.60 -8.66
C LEU A 372 13.08 16.91 -7.40
N ASP A 373 14.41 16.90 -7.28
CA ASP A 373 15.09 16.43 -6.09
C ASP A 373 14.69 17.27 -4.86
N GLY A 374 14.59 16.64 -3.69
CA GLY A 374 14.17 17.29 -2.45
C GLY A 374 12.65 17.37 -2.23
N ILE A 375 11.83 16.99 -3.21
CA ILE A 375 10.40 16.68 -3.00
C ILE A 375 10.29 15.23 -2.50
N PRO A 376 9.35 14.90 -1.59
CA PRO A 376 9.16 13.52 -1.18
C PRO A 376 8.87 12.58 -2.36
N GLY A 377 9.55 11.43 -2.37
CA GLY A 377 9.22 10.31 -3.24
C GLY A 377 8.06 9.47 -2.68
N ILE A 378 7.64 8.45 -3.42
CA ILE A 378 6.58 7.52 -3.01
C ILE A 378 7.09 6.08 -3.16
N PHE A 379 6.99 5.27 -2.12
CA PHE A 379 7.23 3.83 -2.15
C PHE A 379 5.93 3.10 -2.45
N GLY A 380 5.77 2.66 -3.69
CA GLY A 380 4.56 2.02 -4.19
C GLY A 380 4.43 0.57 -3.77
N SER A 381 3.22 0.05 -3.87
CA SER A 381 2.82 -1.30 -3.46
C SER A 381 3.57 -2.42 -4.17
N VAL A 382 3.98 -2.28 -5.44
CA VAL A 382 4.74 -3.33 -6.14
C VAL A 382 6.05 -3.62 -5.42
N ASN A 383 6.80 -2.60 -5.00
CA ASN A 383 8.07 -2.79 -4.31
C ASN A 383 7.91 -3.19 -2.83
N GLN A 384 6.69 -3.13 -2.29
CA GLN A 384 6.35 -3.61 -0.94
C GLN A 384 5.98 -5.10 -0.92
N ARG A 385 5.70 -5.73 -2.07
CA ARG A 385 5.32 -7.15 -2.16
C ARG A 385 6.39 -8.06 -1.58
N THR A 386 5.98 -9.19 -1.01
CA THR A 386 6.83 -10.19 -0.33
C THR A 386 7.52 -9.71 0.96
N PHE A 387 7.19 -8.49 1.41
CA PHE A 387 7.65 -7.95 2.68
C PHE A 387 6.53 -7.86 3.69
N GLU A 388 6.87 -8.19 4.93
CA GLU A 388 6.15 -7.69 6.09
C GLU A 388 6.71 -6.32 6.43
N VAL A 389 5.80 -5.34 6.55
CA VAL A 389 6.13 -3.97 6.93
C VAL A 389 5.68 -3.75 8.37
N LEU A 390 6.64 -3.59 9.28
CA LEU A 390 6.40 -3.35 10.69
C LEU A 390 6.41 -1.85 10.98
N TYR A 391 5.30 -1.33 11.50
CA TYR A 391 5.17 0.04 11.98
C TYR A 391 5.33 0.07 13.51
N ASP A 392 6.51 0.43 14.00
CA ASP A 392 6.76 0.67 15.43
C ASP A 392 6.47 2.13 15.76
N VAL A 393 5.18 2.42 15.94
CA VAL A 393 4.67 3.77 16.22
C VAL A 393 5.25 4.32 17.54
N GLY A 394 5.43 3.46 18.55
CA GLY A 394 5.94 3.85 19.87
C GLY A 394 7.37 4.39 19.83
N HIS A 395 8.19 3.91 18.91
CA HIS A 395 9.57 4.39 18.72
C HIS A 395 9.77 5.18 17.42
N GLY A 396 8.71 5.41 16.64
CA GLY A 396 8.80 6.09 15.34
C GLY A 396 9.70 5.36 14.34
N LYS A 397 9.67 4.02 14.33
CA LYS A 397 10.50 3.19 13.45
C LYS A 397 9.66 2.40 12.47
N LEU A 398 10.26 2.10 11.33
CA LEU A 398 9.73 1.17 10.35
C LEU A 398 10.70 0.01 10.16
N GLY A 399 10.18 -1.21 10.06
CA GLY A 399 10.95 -2.42 9.76
C GLY A 399 10.41 -3.13 8.53
N PHE A 400 11.30 -3.83 7.81
CA PHE A 400 10.95 -4.68 6.69
C PHE A 400 11.49 -6.09 6.93
N ARG A 401 10.67 -7.11 6.67
CA ARG A 401 11.10 -8.51 6.69
C ARG A 401 10.73 -9.18 5.37
N ALA A 402 11.73 -9.59 4.60
CA ALA A 402 11.56 -10.28 3.33
C ALA A 402 10.99 -11.70 3.49
N GLY A 403 10.46 -12.25 2.39
CA GLY A 403 9.93 -13.62 2.34
C GLY A 403 8.62 -13.79 3.10
N ALA A 404 7.87 -12.71 3.25
CA ALA A 404 6.57 -12.69 3.91
C ALA A 404 5.46 -12.49 2.87
N CYS A 405 4.58 -13.49 2.79
CA CYS A 405 3.41 -13.59 1.90
C CYS A 405 3.74 -13.84 0.42
#